data_AF-A0A819PEW4-F1
#
_entry.id   AF-A0A819PEW4-F1
#
_cell.length_a   1.000
_cell.length_b   1.000
_cell.length_c   1.000
_cell.angle_alpha   90.00
_cell.angle_beta   90.00
_cell.angle_gamma   90.00
#
_symmetry.space_group_name_H-M   'P 1'
#
loop_
_entity.id
_entity.type
_entity.pdbx_description
1 polymer ?
#
loop_
_entity_poly.entity_id
_entity_poly.type
_entity_poly.pdbx_seq_one_letter_code
_entity_poly.pdbx_strand_id
1 'polypeptide(L)' 'ILQSYSLNIINIIASSQSVAAHSTSRVPKENLDVLCRFWEQQINDFSILVKEIQDVIEGRGEKTVYLSLPRP' A
#
# COMPACT_ATOMS: atom_id res chain seq x y z
N ILE A 1 2.57 -2.47 13.28
CA ILE A 1 2.08 -1.74 12.08
C ILE A 1 2.69 -0.35 12.06
N LEU A 2 2.22 0.65 12.82
CA LEU A 2 2.75 2.04 12.80
C LEU A 2 4.28 2.17 12.92
N GLN A 3 4.91 1.38 13.80
CA GLN A 3 6.37 1.36 13.97
C GLN A 3 7.13 0.81 12.75
N SER A 4 6.49 -0.03 11.94
CA SER A 4 7.04 -0.51 10.67
C SER A 4 6.97 0.59 9.59
N TYR A 5 5.87 1.35 9.54
CA TYR A 5 5.72 2.48 8.62
C TYR A 5 6.71 3.61 8.92
N SER A 6 6.90 3.95 10.20
CA SER A 6 7.90 4.95 10.58
C SER A 6 9.32 4.51 10.24
N LEU A 7 9.65 3.24 10.44
CA LEU A 7 10.95 2.68 10.08
C LEU A 7 11.19 2.71 8.57
N ASN A 8 10.16 2.44 7.75
CA ASN A 8 10.25 2.52 6.29
C ASN A 8 10.56 3.94 5.80
N ILE A 9 9.91 4.96 6.36
CA ILE A 9 10.18 6.37 6.01
C ILE A 9 11.63 6.74 6.35
N ILE A 10 12.11 6.32 7.54
CA ILE A 10 13.50 6.56 7.96
C ILE A 10 14.48 5.90 6.97
N ASN A 11 14.20 4.68 6.53
CA ASN A 11 15.06 3.95 5.58
C ASN A 11 15.10 4.59 4.18
N ILE A 12 13.98 5.15 3.71
CA ILE A 12 13.91 5.89 2.44
C ILE A 12 14.76 7.16 2.51
N ILE A 13 14.65 7.91 3.61
CA ILE A 13 15.45 9.14 3.84
C ILE A 13 16.94 8.78 3.89
N ALA A 14 17.32 7.77 4.67
CA ALA A 14 18.71 7.33 4.80
C ALA A 14 19.28 6.85 3.45
N SER A 15 18.51 6.10 2.66
CA SER A 15 18.94 5.63 1.33
C SER A 15 19.10 6.79 0.36
N SER A 16 18.21 7.78 0.39
CA SER A 16 18.31 9.01 -0.42
C SER A 16 19.57 9.80 -0.08
N GLN A 17 19.91 9.92 1.21
CA GLN A 17 21.16 10.55 1.65
C GLN A 17 22.39 9.78 1.14
N SER A 18 22.35 8.44 1.16
CA SER A 18 23.43 7.60 0.64
C SER A 18 23.62 7.78 -0.89
N VAL A 19 22.53 7.90 -1.66
CA VAL A 19 22.58 8.23 -3.09
C VAL A 19 23.24 9.58 -3.33
N ALA A 20 22.89 10.59 -2.53
CA ALA A 20 23.46 11.93 -2.66
C ALA A 20 24.96 11.94 -2.31
N ALA A 21 25.38 11.19 -1.29
CA ALA A 21 26.78 11.07 -0.89
C ALA A 21 27.64 10.27 -1.87
N HIS A 22 27.04 9.31 -2.59
CA HIS A 22 27.73 8.40 -3.51
C HIS A 22 27.05 8.33 -4.88
N SER A 23 26.99 9.47 -5.57
CA SER A 23 26.19 9.64 -6.80
C SER A 23 26.58 8.76 -7.99
N THR A 24 27.81 8.22 -8.01
CA THR A 24 28.28 7.27 -9.04
C THR A 24 27.96 5.82 -8.70
N SER A 25 27.66 5.51 -7.44
CA SER A 25 27.36 4.16 -7.00
C SER A 25 25.95 3.73 -7.41
N ARG A 26 25.85 2.48 -7.88
CA ARG A 26 24.58 1.88 -8.32
C ARG A 26 23.77 1.30 -7.16
N VAL A 27 24.45 0.80 -6.11
CA VAL A 27 23.80 0.10 -4.99
C VAL A 27 22.80 0.97 -4.21
N PRO A 28 23.14 2.22 -3.79
CA PRO A 28 22.18 3.05 -3.07
C PRO A 28 20.96 3.42 -3.91
N LYS A 29 21.12 3.54 -5.23
CA LYS A 29 20.05 3.88 -6.17
C LYS A 29 19.06 2.71 -6.30
N GLU A 30 19.57 1.50 -6.46
CA GLU A 30 18.74 0.28 -6.51
C GLU A 30 18.02 0.05 -5.18
N ASN A 31 18.71 0.27 -4.06
CA ASN A 31 18.08 0.17 -2.74
C ASN A 31 16.93 1.17 -2.57
N LEU A 32 17.14 2.42 -3.00
CA LEU A 32 16.10 3.45 -2.94
C LEU A 32 14.90 3.11 -3.85
N ASP A 33 15.14 2.63 -5.07
CA ASP A 33 14.07 2.21 -6.01
C ASP A 33 13.22 1.07 -5.44
N VAL A 34 13.84 0.04 -4.85
CA VAL A 34 13.12 -1.07 -4.20
C VAL A 34 12.27 -0.56 -3.03
N LEU A 35 12.83 0.30 -2.18
CA LEU A 35 12.11 0.87 -1.04
C LEU A 35 10.92 1.72 -1.47
N CYS A 36 11.09 2.57 -2.50
CA CYS A 36 10.00 3.39 -3.03
C CYS A 36 8.87 2.53 -3.61
N ARG A 37 9.19 1.53 -4.43
CA ARG A 37 8.17 0.62 -5.01
C ARG A 37 7.42 -0.14 -3.94
N PHE A 38 8.14 -0.64 -2.93
CA PHE A 38 7.51 -1.35 -1.82
C PHE A 38 6.59 -0.43 -1.00
N TRP A 39 6.99 0.83 -0.82
CA TRP A 39 6.18 1.82 -0.12
C TRP A 39 4.91 2.20 -0.90
N GLU A 40 5.03 2.40 -2.22
CA GLU A 40 3.88 2.62 -3.10
C GLU A 40 2.88 1.47 -3.05
N GLN A 41 3.37 0.23 -3.09
CA GLN A 41 2.53 -0.96 -2.96
C GLN A 41 1.77 -0.96 -1.63
N GLN A 42 2.45 -0.69 -0.51
CA GLN A 42 1.79 -0.67 0.80
C GLN A 42 0.72 0.42 0.93
N ILE A 43 0.91 1.59 0.31
CA ILE A 43 -0.11 2.64 0.28
C ILE A 43 -1.32 2.18 -0.54
N ASN A 44 -1.08 1.51 -1.66
CA ASN A 44 -2.15 0.98 -2.50
C ASN A 44 -2.96 -0.09 -1.75
N ASP A 45 -2.29 -1.06 -1.12
CA ASP A 45 -2.93 -2.09 -0.32
C ASP A 45 -3.77 -1.48 0.82
N PHE A 46 -3.27 -0.45 1.48
CA PHE A 46 -4.03 0.27 2.51
C PHE A 46 -5.24 1.01 1.93
N SER A 47 -5.11 1.62 0.76
CA SER A 47 -6.21 2.29 0.06
C SER A 47 -7.33 1.31 -0.31
N ILE A 48 -6.97 0.12 -0.78
CA ILE A 48 -7.92 -0.96 -1.07
C ILE A 48 -8.65 -1.38 0.20
N LEU A 49 -7.93 -1.64 1.28
CA LEU A 49 -8.52 -2.06 2.55
C LEU A 49 -9.46 -0.99 3.14
N VAL A 50 -9.10 0.29 3.04
CA VAL A 50 -9.99 1.39 3.44
C VAL A 50 -11.28 1.40 2.61
N LYS A 51 -11.17 1.19 1.30
CA LYS A 51 -12.34 1.12 0.42
C LYS A 51 -13.23 -0.07 0.76
N GLU A 52 -12.66 -1.24 1.03
CA GLU A 52 -13.41 -2.42 1.45
C GLU A 52 -14.18 -2.16 2.76
N ILE A 53 -13.53 -1.51 3.74
CA ILE A 53 -14.19 -1.10 4.98
C ILE A 53 -15.33 -0.12 4.69
N GLN A 54 -15.13 0.87 3.82
CA GLN A 54 -16.17 1.83 3.43
C GLN A 54 -17.36 1.14 2.76
N ASP A 55 -17.12 0.23 1.82
CA ASP A 55 -18.17 -0.51 1.13
C ASP A 55 -18.97 -1.40 2.08
N VAL A 56 -18.35 -1.96 3.12
CA VAL A 56 -19.05 -2.67 4.20
C VAL A 56 -19.92 -1.72 5.03
N ILE A 57 -19.38 -0.57 5.45
CA ILE A 57 -20.11 0.43 6.23
C ILE A 57 -21.32 0.97 5.46
N GLU A 58 -21.17 1.20 4.16
CA GLU A 58 -22.24 1.73 3.30
C GLU A 58 -23.19 0.64 2.77
N GLY A 59 -23.03 -0.61 3.21
CA GLY A 59 -23.91 -1.73 2.82
C GLY A 59 -23.80 -2.14 1.35
N ARG A 60 -22.74 -1.72 0.64
CA ARG A 60 -22.48 -2.06 -0.77
C ARG A 60 -21.80 -3.43 -0.96
N GLY A 61 -21.43 -4.09 0.15
CA GLY A 61 -20.81 -5.41 0.15
C GLY A 61 -21.75 -6.60 -0.07
N GLU A 62 -23.05 -6.46 0.25
CA GLU A 62 -24.03 -7.54 0.06
C GLU A 62 -24.80 -7.35 -1.25
N LYS A 63 -24.38 -8.04 -2.31
CA LYS A 63 -25.31 -8.34 -3.40
C LYS A 63 -26.40 -9.23 -2.82
N THR A 64 -27.53 -8.64 -2.44
CA THR A 64 -28.74 -9.37 -2.10
C THR A 64 -29.09 -10.20 -3.33
N VAL A 65 -28.75 -11.49 -3.30
CA VAL A 65 -29.27 -12.46 -4.27
C VAL A 65 -30.76 -12.48 -3.99
N TYR A 66 -31.52 -11.67 -4.72
CA TYR A 66 -32.97 -11.77 -4.76
C TYR A 66 -33.28 -13.16 -5.33
N LEU A 67 -33.43 -14.13 -4.44
CA LEU A 67 -34.04 -15.40 -4.72
C LEU A 67 -35.49 -15.09 -5.08
N SER A 68 -35.77 -14.96 -6.38
CA SER A 68 -37.14 -14.97 -6.86
C SER A 68 -37.78 -16.27 -6.38
N LEU A 69 -38.87 -16.13 -5.61
CA LEU A 69 -39.67 -17.28 -5.18
C LEU A 69 -40.09 -18.09 -6.42
N PRO A 70 -40.11 -19.45 -6.34
CA PRO A 70 -40.59 -20.28 -7.43
C PRO A 70 -42.03 -19.88 -7.77
N ARG A 71 -42.33 -19.66 -9.05
CA ARG A 71 -43.71 -19.38 -9.47
C ARG A 71 -44.57 -20.66 -9.38
N PRO A 72 -45.87 -20.54 -9.04
CA PRO A 72 -46.79 -21.67 -8.89
C PRO A 72 -46.97 -22.52 -10.14
#